data_AF-A0A6G8NKJ0-F1
#
_entry.id   AF-A0A6G8NKJ0-F1
#
_cell.length_a   1.000
_cell.length_b   1.000
_cell.length_c   1.000
_cell.angle_alpha   90.00
_cell.angle_beta   90.00
_cell.angle_gamma   90.00
#
_symmetry.space_group_name_H-M   'P 1'
#
loop_
_entity.id
_entity.type
_entity.pdbx_description
1 polymer ?
#
loop_
_entity_poly.entity_id
_entity_poly.type
_entity_poly.pdbx_seq_one_letter_code
_entity_poly.pdbx_strand_id
1 'polypeptide(L)'
;MVEWFALAEQLTDTDAIGAEQAYRKTLALASEPHYHAYTNLGVLLCEAESKCDEALSVFDVALTHFPDDTLLHFNRAVVLEDLGRYTAAVAAYERCIELDPTHADAHFNVARLSEISGDKQGLLRHLNAYRRLIG
;
A
#
# COMPACT_ATOMS: atom_id res chain seq x y z
N MET A 1 -5.73 -17.94 -24.97
CA MET A 1 -5.83 -16.51 -24.61
C MET A 1 -4.71 -16.27 -23.63
N VAL A 2 -3.81 -15.29 -23.86
CA VAL A 2 -2.74 -15.00 -22.88
C VAL A 2 -3.41 -14.36 -21.67
N GLU A 3 -3.32 -15.02 -20.51
CA GLU A 3 -3.72 -14.43 -19.23
C GLU A 3 -2.60 -13.47 -18.82
N TRP A 4 -2.81 -12.17 -19.07
CA TRP A 4 -1.83 -11.12 -18.81
C TRP A 4 -1.39 -11.07 -17.34
N PHE A 5 -2.26 -11.45 -16.41
CA PHE A 5 -1.93 -11.49 -14.99
C PHE A 5 -0.87 -12.55 -14.70
N ALA A 6 -1.06 -13.78 -15.19
CA ALA A 6 -0.09 -14.86 -15.03
C ALA A 6 1.27 -14.54 -15.69
N LEU A 7 1.24 -13.84 -16.83
CA LEU A 7 2.47 -13.33 -17.44
C LEU A 7 3.17 -12.30 -16.54
N ALA A 8 2.40 -11.40 -15.91
CA ALA A 8 2.96 -10.40 -15.00
C ALA A 8 3.64 -11.06 -13.80
N GLU A 9 3.01 -12.09 -13.19
CA GLU A 9 3.60 -12.85 -12.08
C GLU A 9 4.91 -13.53 -12.47
N GLN A 10 4.99 -14.12 -13.67
CA GLN A 10 6.22 -14.75 -14.16
C GLN A 10 7.36 -13.76 -14.38
N LEU A 11 7.03 -12.52 -14.77
CA LEU A 11 8.01 -11.48 -15.08
C LEU A 11 8.42 -10.69 -13.83
N THR A 12 7.68 -10.74 -12.73
CA THR A 12 7.86 -9.81 -11.60
C THR A 12 9.30 -9.79 -11.07
N ASP A 13 9.94 -10.96 -10.97
CA ASP A 13 11.31 -11.07 -10.45
C ASP A 13 12.42 -10.90 -11.51
N THR A 14 12.08 -10.89 -12.80
CA THR A 14 13.06 -10.99 -13.90
C THR A 14 13.01 -9.85 -14.90
N ASP A 15 11.85 -9.21 -15.05
CA ASP A 15 11.57 -8.10 -15.95
C ASP A 15 10.45 -7.23 -15.37
N ALA A 16 10.81 -6.30 -14.49
CA ALA A 16 9.87 -5.37 -13.86
C ALA A 16 9.08 -4.54 -14.88
N ILE A 17 9.70 -4.16 -16.01
CA ILE A 17 9.02 -3.36 -17.06
C ILE A 17 7.97 -4.23 -17.75
N GLY A 18 8.32 -5.46 -18.11
CA GLY A 18 7.40 -6.43 -18.69
C GLY A 18 6.25 -6.78 -17.74
N ALA A 19 6.55 -6.99 -16.45
CA ALA A 19 5.56 -7.24 -15.42
C ALA A 19 4.57 -6.07 -15.28
N GLU A 20 5.07 -4.83 -15.21
CA GLU A 20 4.24 -3.64 -15.16
C GLU A 20 3.28 -3.56 -16.36
N GLN A 21 3.78 -3.75 -17.58
CA GLN A 21 2.96 -3.73 -18.79
C GLN A 21 1.87 -4.80 -18.77
N ALA A 22 2.20 -6.00 -18.28
CA ALA A 22 1.27 -7.11 -18.17
C ALA A 22 0.20 -6.89 -17.10
N TYR A 23 0.55 -6.33 -15.92
CA TYR A 23 -0.44 -5.92 -14.92
C TYR A 23 -1.37 -4.82 -15.46
N ARG A 24 -0.84 -3.80 -16.13
CA ARG A 24 -1.68 -2.74 -16.73
C ARG A 24 -2.63 -3.28 -17.79
N LYS A 25 -2.17 -4.23 -18.63
CA LYS A 25 -3.05 -4.91 -19.60
C LYS A 25 -4.14 -5.74 -18.92
N THR A 26 -3.82 -6.38 -17.79
CA THR A 26 -4.81 -7.09 -16.97
C THR A 26 -5.92 -6.13 -16.54
N LEU A 27 -5.55 -5.01 -15.93
CA LEU A 27 -6.50 -4.00 -15.44
C LEU A 27 -7.31 -3.37 -16.59
N ALA A 28 -6.71 -3.13 -17.74
CA ALA A 28 -7.40 -2.54 -18.89
C ALA A 28 -8.40 -3.50 -19.58
N LEU A 29 -8.22 -4.81 -19.45
CA LEU A 29 -9.05 -5.83 -20.09
C LEU A 29 -10.03 -6.52 -19.14
N ALA A 30 -9.86 -6.33 -17.83
CA ALA A 30 -10.73 -6.93 -16.83
C ALA A 30 -12.15 -6.36 -16.93
N SER A 31 -13.14 -7.26 -16.92
CA SER A 31 -14.56 -6.86 -16.87
C SER A 31 -15.01 -6.43 -15.47
N GLU A 32 -14.25 -6.81 -14.45
CA GLU A 32 -14.48 -6.51 -13.04
C GLU A 32 -13.18 -6.03 -12.38
N PRO A 33 -13.22 -5.27 -11.28
CA PRO A 33 -12.02 -4.83 -10.57
C PRO A 33 -11.13 -6.00 -10.16
N HIS A 34 -9.85 -5.95 -10.56
CA HIS A 34 -8.91 -7.06 -10.33
C HIS A 34 -7.97 -6.77 -9.17
N TYR A 35 -8.41 -7.09 -7.94
CA TYR A 35 -7.69 -6.80 -6.70
C TYR A 35 -6.18 -7.12 -6.77
N HIS A 36 -5.81 -8.36 -7.10
CA HIS A 36 -4.41 -8.77 -7.14
C HIS A 36 -3.55 -8.00 -8.16
N ALA A 37 -4.16 -7.53 -9.25
CA ALA A 37 -3.41 -6.77 -10.26
C ALA A 37 -3.15 -5.34 -9.77
N TYR A 38 -4.10 -4.74 -9.05
CA TYR A 38 -3.89 -3.47 -8.38
C TYR A 38 -2.82 -3.56 -7.30
N THR A 39 -2.90 -4.55 -6.41
CA THR A 39 -1.93 -4.70 -5.31
C THR A 39 -0.53 -4.92 -5.84
N ASN A 40 -0.37 -5.86 -6.78
CA ASN A 40 0.96 -6.23 -7.27
C ASN A 40 1.57 -5.13 -8.14
N LEU A 41 0.75 -4.44 -8.96
CA LEU A 41 1.23 -3.29 -9.73
C LEU A 41 1.66 -2.15 -8.80
N GLY A 42 0.85 -1.84 -7.77
CA GLY A 42 1.17 -0.76 -6.83
C GLY A 42 2.47 -1.03 -6.07
N VAL A 43 2.68 -2.27 -5.59
CA VAL A 43 3.92 -2.69 -4.92
C VAL A 43 5.11 -2.62 -5.87
N LEU A 44 4.99 -3.18 -7.09
CA LEU A 44 6.05 -3.14 -8.09
C LEU A 44 6.47 -1.71 -8.44
N LEU A 45 5.51 -0.78 -8.54
CA LEU A 45 5.79 0.64 -8.79
C LEU A 45 6.41 1.34 -7.58
N CYS A 46 6.08 0.93 -6.35
CA CYS A 46 6.68 1.47 -5.14
C CYS A 46 8.17 1.09 -5.03
N GLU A 47 8.52 -0.12 -5.46
CA GLU A 47 9.91 -0.62 -5.47
C GLU A 47 10.75 0.00 -6.59
N ALA A 48 10.11 0.52 -7.64
CA ALA A 48 10.79 1.16 -8.76
C ALA A 48 11.20 2.60 -8.44
N GLU A 49 12.47 2.93 -8.68
CA GLU A 49 12.98 4.30 -8.51
C GLU A 49 12.12 5.30 -9.31
N SER A 50 11.66 6.36 -8.64
CA SER A 50 10.88 7.48 -9.20
C SER A 50 9.42 7.19 -9.60
N LYS A 51 8.82 6.05 -9.19
CA LYS A 51 7.42 5.72 -9.55
C LYS A 51 6.40 5.77 -8.41
N CYS A 52 6.75 6.34 -7.25
CA CYS A 52 5.85 6.40 -6.10
C CYS A 52 4.53 7.17 -6.37
N ASP A 53 4.52 8.24 -7.18
CA ASP A 53 3.26 8.92 -7.54
C ASP A 53 2.34 8.04 -8.42
N GLU A 54 2.91 7.18 -9.27
CA GLU A 54 2.14 6.20 -10.05
C GLU A 54 1.60 5.10 -9.14
N ALA A 55 2.41 4.58 -8.22
CA ALA A 55 1.98 3.61 -7.21
C ALA A 55 0.80 4.15 -6.38
N LEU A 56 0.88 5.41 -5.95
CA LEU A 56 -0.19 6.08 -5.21
C LEU A 56 -1.48 6.13 -6.03
N SER A 57 -1.38 6.49 -7.31
CA SER A 57 -2.54 6.52 -8.21
C SER A 57 -3.17 5.14 -8.39
N VAL A 58 -2.36 4.08 -8.47
CA VAL A 58 -2.86 2.70 -8.57
C VAL A 58 -3.62 2.30 -7.31
N PHE A 59 -3.09 2.60 -6.12
CA PHE A 59 -3.79 2.33 -4.86
C PHE A 59 -5.04 3.19 -4.66
N ASP A 60 -5.01 4.47 -5.05
CA ASP A 60 -6.18 5.35 -5.01
C ASP A 60 -7.32 4.80 -5.89
N VAL A 61 -7.01 4.34 -7.11
CA VAL A 61 -8.01 3.69 -7.98
C VAL A 61 -8.52 2.39 -7.36
N ALA A 62 -7.64 1.55 -6.83
CA ALA A 62 -8.03 0.29 -6.19
C ALA A 62 -9.02 0.53 -5.03
N LEU A 63 -8.77 1.55 -4.20
CA LEU A 63 -9.65 1.92 -3.09
C LEU A 63 -11.03 2.45 -3.53
N THR A 64 -11.20 2.91 -4.78
CA THR A 64 -12.55 3.21 -5.29
C THR A 64 -13.41 1.97 -5.48
N HIS A 65 -12.78 0.80 -5.67
CA HIS A 65 -13.45 -0.49 -5.82
C HIS A 65 -13.49 -1.28 -4.51
N PHE A 66 -12.45 -1.12 -3.66
CA PHE A 66 -12.27 -1.84 -2.40
C PHE A 66 -12.02 -0.85 -1.24
N PRO A 67 -13.03 -0.03 -0.86
CA PRO A 67 -12.82 1.11 0.05
C PRO A 67 -12.43 0.71 1.48
N ASP A 68 -12.78 -0.50 1.89
CA ASP A 68 -12.54 -1.03 3.25
C ASP A 68 -11.46 -2.12 3.26
N ASP A 69 -10.57 -2.13 2.27
CA ASP A 69 -9.45 -3.07 2.23
C ASP A 69 -8.27 -2.57 3.07
N THR A 70 -7.97 -3.31 4.14
CA THR A 70 -6.89 -3.01 5.09
C THR A 70 -5.53 -2.89 4.42
N LEU A 71 -5.21 -3.79 3.48
CA LEU A 71 -3.88 -3.86 2.86
C LEU A 71 -3.67 -2.73 1.86
N LEU A 72 -4.71 -2.35 1.11
CA LEU A 72 -4.65 -1.19 0.21
C LEU A 72 -4.40 0.11 0.99
N HIS A 73 -5.05 0.30 2.14
CA HIS A 73 -4.78 1.47 2.99
C HIS A 73 -3.36 1.45 3.55
N PHE A 74 -2.86 0.29 3.97
CA PHE A 74 -1.48 0.15 4.44
C PHE A 74 -0.45 0.46 3.35
N ASN A 75 -0.56 -0.15 2.16
CA ASN A 75 0.38 0.06 1.07
C ASN A 75 0.32 1.51 0.55
N ARG A 76 -0.87 2.10 0.48
CA ARG A 76 -1.04 3.53 0.18
C ARG A 76 -0.31 4.42 1.19
N ALA A 77 -0.36 4.08 2.47
CA ALA A 77 0.31 4.82 3.52
C ALA A 77 1.84 4.75 3.38
N VAL A 78 2.39 3.57 3.05
CA VAL A 78 3.82 3.38 2.75
C VAL A 78 4.25 4.28 1.60
N VAL A 79 3.52 4.26 0.48
CA VAL A 79 3.84 5.12 -0.68
C VAL A 79 3.77 6.61 -0.34
N LEU A 80 2.78 7.04 0.43
CA LEU A 80 2.65 8.44 0.87
C LEU A 80 3.82 8.85 1.76
N GLU A 81 4.32 7.92 2.56
CA GLU A 81 5.49 8.14 3.39
C GLU A 81 6.77 8.30 2.56
N ASP A 82 6.99 7.43 1.57
CA ASP A 82 8.13 7.53 0.65
C ASP A 82 8.12 8.83 -0.16
N LEU A 83 6.92 9.36 -0.44
CA LEU A 83 6.72 10.68 -1.05
C LEU A 83 6.89 11.85 -0.07
N GLY A 84 7.19 11.59 1.21
CA GLY A 84 7.33 12.60 2.27
C GLY A 84 6.00 13.24 2.71
N ARG A 85 4.85 12.70 2.29
CA ARG A 85 3.51 13.22 2.61
C ARG A 85 3.01 12.67 3.94
N TYR A 86 3.77 12.91 5.02
CA TYR A 86 3.59 12.24 6.32
C TYR A 86 2.20 12.39 6.93
N THR A 87 1.55 13.56 6.84
CA THR A 87 0.18 13.73 7.36
C THR A 87 -0.82 12.82 6.66
N ALA A 88 -0.69 12.66 5.33
CA ALA A 88 -1.56 11.77 4.57
C ALA A 88 -1.22 10.30 4.82
N ALA A 89 0.05 9.97 5.01
CA ALA A 89 0.49 8.62 5.39
C ALA A 89 -0.10 8.20 6.74
N VAL A 90 -0.04 9.05 7.76
CA VAL A 90 -0.67 8.77 9.07
C VAL A 90 -2.17 8.52 8.92
N ALA A 91 -2.89 9.36 8.16
CA ALA A 91 -4.32 9.15 7.95
C ALA A 91 -4.64 7.80 7.27
N ALA A 92 -3.81 7.37 6.32
CA ALA A 92 -3.98 6.10 5.65
C ALA A 92 -3.64 4.90 6.56
N TYR A 93 -2.57 4.99 7.37
CA TYR A 93 -2.29 3.98 8.39
C TYR A 93 -3.38 3.93 9.47
N GLU A 94 -3.92 5.07 9.90
CA GLU A 94 -5.05 5.09 10.83
C GLU A 94 -6.29 4.41 10.24
N ARG A 95 -6.56 4.60 8.94
CA ARG A 95 -7.65 3.87 8.27
C ARG A 95 -7.41 2.35 8.22
N CYS A 96 -6.16 1.92 7.98
CA CYS A 96 -5.77 0.52 8.10
C CYS A 96 -6.04 -0.02 9.51
N ILE A 97 -5.67 0.73 10.56
CA ILE A 97 -5.88 0.35 11.98
C ILE A 97 -7.37 0.34 12.36
N GLU A 98 -8.19 1.23 11.82
CA GLU A 98 -9.64 1.23 12.03
C GLU A 98 -10.29 -0.06 11.50
N LEU A 99 -9.81 -0.54 10.34
CA LEU A 99 -10.29 -1.76 9.69
C LEU A 99 -9.73 -3.02 10.36
N ASP A 100 -8.44 -2.98 10.74
CA ASP A 100 -7.75 -4.03 11.48
C ASP A 100 -6.94 -3.45 12.65
N PRO A 101 -7.53 -3.40 13.85
CA PRO A 101 -6.83 -2.93 15.06
C PRO A 101 -5.64 -3.80 15.49
N THR A 102 -5.44 -4.96 14.86
CA THR A 102 -4.34 -5.89 15.18
C THR A 102 -3.17 -5.77 14.20
N HIS A 103 -3.23 -4.85 13.24
CA HIS A 103 -2.17 -4.61 12.27
C HIS A 103 -0.95 -3.93 12.93
N ALA A 104 -0.04 -4.76 13.46
CA ALA A 104 1.10 -4.31 14.25
C ALA A 104 1.99 -3.32 13.48
N ASP A 105 2.25 -3.56 12.21
CA ASP A 105 3.13 -2.71 11.39
C ASP A 105 2.56 -1.30 11.16
N ALA A 106 1.23 -1.17 11.03
CA ALA A 106 0.60 0.16 10.94
C ALA A 106 0.73 0.92 12.26
N HIS A 107 0.56 0.25 13.40
CA HIS A 107 0.83 0.87 14.70
C HIS A 107 2.29 1.32 14.83
N PHE A 108 3.24 0.48 14.40
CA PHE A 108 4.65 0.86 14.41
C PHE A 108 4.94 2.09 13.54
N ASN A 109 4.39 2.12 12.32
CA ASN A 109 4.62 3.24 11.39
C ASN A 109 3.96 4.55 11.86
N VAL A 110 2.73 4.51 12.40
CA VAL A 110 2.11 5.71 12.99
C VAL A 110 2.92 6.22 14.19
N ALA A 111 3.41 5.32 15.05
CA ALA A 111 4.24 5.70 16.18
C ALA A 111 5.52 6.42 15.72
N ARG A 112 6.21 5.89 14.71
CA ARG A 112 7.41 6.51 14.14
C ARG A 112 7.13 7.87 13.49
N LEU A 113 6.04 8.00 12.73
CA LEU A 113 5.65 9.30 12.14
C LEU A 113 5.20 10.33 13.20
N SER A 114 4.60 9.86 14.30
CA SER A 114 4.26 10.69 15.45
C SER A 114 5.50 11.23 16.16
N GLU A 115 6.59 10.45 16.21
CA GLU A 115 7.87 10.90 16.73
C GLU A 115 8.46 12.04 15.88
N ILE A 116 8.44 11.90 14.55
CA ILE A 116 8.93 12.92 13.61
C ILE A 116 8.12 14.23 13.73
N SER A 117 6.81 14.13 13.87
CA SER A 117 5.90 15.28 13.98
C SER A 117 5.78 15.87 15.38
N GLY A 118 6.32 15.20 16.41
CA GLY A 118 6.25 15.62 17.80
C GLY A 118 4.91 15.32 18.49
N ASP A 119 4.03 14.53 17.89
CA ASP A 119 2.80 14.04 18.53
C ASP A 119 3.11 12.97 19.58
N LYS A 120 3.38 13.42 20.80
CA LYS A 120 3.66 12.53 21.94
C LYS A 120 2.48 11.62 22.28
N GLN A 121 1.24 12.05 22.04
CA GLN A 121 0.07 11.27 22.40
C GLN A 121 -0.12 10.12 21.42
N GLY A 122 -0.04 10.41 20.11
CA GLY A 122 -0.05 9.40 19.04
C GLY A 122 1.08 8.38 19.23
N LEU A 123 2.31 8.85 19.45
CA LEU A 123 3.47 7.99 19.70
C LEU A 123 3.21 6.98 20.82
N LEU A 124 2.79 7.45 22.00
CA LEU A 124 2.54 6.57 23.15
C LEU A 124 1.39 5.60 22.90
N ARG A 125 0.30 6.07 22.27
CA ARG A 125 -0.87 5.23 21.94
C ARG A 125 -0.47 4.06 21.05
N HIS A 126 0.16 4.36 19.92
CA HIS A 126 0.47 3.34 18.92
C HIS A 126 1.65 2.45 19.32
N LEU A 127 2.67 2.99 20.01
CA LEU A 127 3.78 2.17 20.50
C LEU A 127 3.33 1.16 21.56
N ASN A 128 2.39 1.54 22.43
CA ASN A 128 1.81 0.61 23.41
C ASN A 128 0.96 -0.48 22.74
N ALA A 129 0.18 -0.13 21.71
CA ALA A 129 -0.58 -1.10 20.94
C ALA A 129 0.35 -2.10 20.21
N TYR A 130 1.36 -1.58 19.50
CA TYR A 130 2.38 -2.40 18.83
C TYR A 130 3.02 -3.42 19.78
N ARG A 131 3.52 -2.96 20.94
CA ARG A 131 4.15 -3.83 21.95
C ARG A 131 3.23 -4.93 22.49
N ARG A 132 1.92 -4.69 22.55
CA ARG A 132 0.95 -5.71 22.97
C ARG A 132 0.69 -6.76 21.89
N LEU A 133 0.82 -6.38 20.62
CA LEU A 133 0.56 -7.27 19.49
C LEU A 133 1.74 -8.21 19.20
N ILE A 134 2.97 -7.76 19.47
CA ILE A 134 4.20 -8.54 19.22
C ILE A 134 4.77 -9.25 20.45
N GLY A 135 4.14 -9.06 21.62
CA GLY A 135 4.64 -9.47 22.93
C GLY A 135 3.99 -10.74 23.48
#